data_AF-A0A1F3NLP8-F1
#
_entry.id   AF-A0A1F3NLP8-F1
#
_cell.length_a   1.000
_cell.length_b   1.000
_cell.length_c   1.000
_cell.angle_alpha   90.00
_cell.angle_beta   90.00
_cell.angle_gamma   90.00
#
_symmetry.space_group_name_H-M   'P 1'
#
loop_
_entity.id
_entity.type
_entity.pdbx_description
1 polymer ?
#
loop_
_entity_poly.entity_id
_entity_poly.type
_entity_poly.pdbx_seq_one_letter_code
_entity_poly.pdbx_strand_id
1 'polypeptide(L)'
;MTIYGQHDLPQHSLELASKSGIRTLEVAEVIGVLSTCHWGQFPEKPSRILSGRNILVWHKMTYVGNVPYPGCTDPIAGALLRKYPQFDLILTGDNHIPFTVEHEGRLLVNPGSLTRQTAAQADHRPRVYLWYADTNTVEPYYLPIDPDVVTREHLEKSAQRDERIEAFISRLDGEWDVGLSFEENLTKAIKANKIPDSVIEIIYKAIEI
;
A
#
# COMPACT_ATOMS: atom_id res chain seq x y z
N MET A 1 6.80 -12.33 18.30
CA MET A 1 5.47 -12.89 17.99
C MET A 1 4.97 -12.27 16.69
N THR A 2 4.14 -12.94 15.91
CA THR A 2 3.59 -12.42 14.65
C THR A 2 2.18 -12.96 14.36
N ILE A 3 1.58 -12.51 13.26
CA ILE A 3 0.38 -13.04 12.63
C ILE A 3 0.66 -13.24 11.12
N TYR A 4 -0.11 -14.09 10.45
CA TYR A 4 -0.07 -14.23 9.01
C TYR A 4 -0.76 -13.04 8.31
N GLY A 5 -0.02 -12.34 7.46
CA GLY A 5 -0.58 -11.50 6.40
C GLY A 5 -0.85 -12.30 5.13
N GLN A 6 -1.54 -11.72 4.15
CA GLN A 6 -1.86 -12.42 2.90
C GLN A 6 -0.59 -12.90 2.20
N HIS A 7 0.43 -12.05 2.10
CA HIS A 7 1.66 -12.35 1.36
C HIS A 7 2.58 -13.35 2.07
N ASP A 8 2.31 -13.65 3.34
CA ASP A 8 3.01 -14.73 4.05
C ASP A 8 2.43 -16.10 3.69
N LEU A 9 1.19 -16.14 3.19
CA LEU A 9 0.43 -17.35 2.94
C LEU A 9 0.57 -17.79 1.48
N PRO A 10 0.94 -19.07 1.22
CA PRO A 10 0.89 -19.62 -0.12
C PRO A 10 -0.50 -19.45 -0.73
N GLN A 11 -0.54 -18.85 -1.92
CA GLN A 11 -1.79 -18.57 -2.66
C GLN A 11 -2.81 -17.75 -1.85
N HIS A 12 -2.33 -16.91 -0.92
CA HIS A 12 -3.18 -16.12 -0.01
C HIS A 12 -4.18 -17.00 0.76
N SER A 13 -3.80 -18.23 1.12
CA SER A 13 -4.70 -19.19 1.78
C SER A 13 -4.21 -19.58 3.17
N LEU A 14 -5.03 -19.29 4.19
CA LEU A 14 -4.76 -19.71 5.57
C LEU A 14 -4.72 -21.24 5.72
N GLU A 15 -5.47 -21.98 4.89
CA GLU A 15 -5.42 -23.45 4.85
C GLU A 15 -4.03 -23.97 4.45
N LEU A 16 -3.25 -23.14 3.74
CA LEU A 16 -1.89 -23.44 3.32
C LEU A 16 -0.83 -22.81 4.25
N ALA A 17 -1.22 -22.24 5.39
CA ALA A 17 -0.28 -21.61 6.34
C ALA A 17 0.84 -22.57 6.77
N SER A 18 0.56 -23.88 6.86
CA SER A 18 1.56 -24.91 7.18
C SER A 18 2.71 -25.02 6.18
N LYS A 19 2.52 -24.51 4.95
CA LYS A 19 3.52 -24.49 3.87
C LYS A 19 4.24 -23.13 3.75
N SER A 20 3.98 -22.19 4.66
CA SER A 20 4.59 -20.86 4.66
C SER A 20 6.00 -20.84 5.28
N GLY A 21 6.75 -19.78 4.98
CA GLY A 21 8.00 -19.49 5.68
C GLY A 21 7.79 -19.23 7.17
N ILE A 22 6.70 -18.56 7.55
CA ILE A 22 6.33 -18.32 8.96
C ILE A 22 6.20 -19.64 9.73
N ARG A 23 5.55 -20.66 9.15
CA ARG A 23 5.41 -21.97 9.81
C ARG A 23 6.78 -22.62 10.06
N THR A 24 7.71 -22.49 9.12
CA THR A 24 9.08 -23.02 9.29
C THR A 24 9.75 -22.39 10.52
N LEU A 25 9.64 -21.06 10.66
CA LEU A 25 10.20 -20.32 11.79
C LEU A 25 9.49 -20.62 13.11
N GLU A 26 8.18 -20.85 13.07
CA GLU A 26 7.37 -21.23 14.24
C GLU A 26 7.77 -22.62 14.77
N VAL A 27 7.88 -23.62 13.90
CA VAL A 27 8.30 -24.99 14.28
C VAL A 27 9.74 -25.01 14.79
N ALA A 28 10.59 -24.12 14.28
CA ALA A 28 11.95 -23.93 14.77
C ALA A 28 12.02 -23.14 16.10
N GLU A 29 10.87 -22.75 16.67
CA GLU A 29 10.77 -21.98 17.93
C GLU A 29 11.48 -20.62 17.91
N VAL A 30 11.73 -20.07 16.71
CA VAL A 30 12.36 -18.76 16.53
C VAL A 30 11.33 -17.63 16.70
N ILE A 31 10.08 -17.90 16.33
CA ILE A 31 8.97 -16.96 16.48
C ILE A 31 7.75 -17.66 17.06
N GLY A 32 6.93 -16.92 17.82
CA GLY A 32 5.58 -17.35 18.17
C GLY A 32 4.54 -16.74 17.23
N VAL A 33 3.55 -17.51 16.82
CA VAL A 33 2.40 -17.01 16.03
C VAL A 33 1.20 -16.82 16.95
N LEU A 34 0.53 -15.68 16.85
CA LEU A 34 -0.71 -15.39 17.60
C LEU A 34 -1.87 -16.17 16.97
N SER A 35 -2.88 -16.54 17.75
CA SER A 35 -3.89 -17.52 17.31
C SER A 35 -5.02 -16.98 16.44
N THR A 36 -5.09 -15.67 16.20
CA THR A 36 -6.24 -15.02 15.53
C THR A 36 -5.82 -13.70 14.89
N CYS A 37 -6.74 -13.09 14.15
CA CYS A 37 -6.58 -11.81 13.47
C CYS A 37 -5.47 -11.84 12.42
N HIS A 38 -5.28 -13.01 11.81
CA HIS A 38 -4.59 -13.15 10.54
C HIS A 38 -5.37 -12.46 9.42
N TRP A 39 -4.79 -12.42 8.22
CA TRP A 39 -5.50 -11.91 7.05
C TRP A 39 -6.84 -12.62 6.83
N GLY A 40 -7.89 -11.84 6.59
CA GLY A 40 -9.26 -12.32 6.41
C GLY A 40 -10.02 -12.68 7.70
N GLN A 41 -9.38 -12.62 8.87
CA GLN A 41 -10.03 -12.85 10.16
C GLN A 41 -10.44 -11.55 10.84
N PHE A 42 -11.35 -11.65 11.83
CA PHE A 42 -11.87 -10.52 12.58
C PHE A 42 -11.58 -10.67 14.08
N PRO A 43 -11.43 -9.56 14.82
CA PRO A 43 -11.16 -9.61 16.25
C PRO A 43 -12.42 -9.92 17.06
N GLU A 44 -12.31 -10.95 17.90
CA GLU A 44 -13.30 -11.29 18.93
C GLU A 44 -12.77 -11.02 20.34
N LYS A 45 -11.46 -11.20 20.54
CA LYS A 45 -10.77 -11.06 21.82
C LYS A 45 -9.40 -10.40 21.63
N PRO A 46 -8.78 -9.87 22.70
CA PRO A 46 -7.43 -9.31 22.61
C PRO A 46 -6.43 -10.37 22.14
N SER A 47 -5.50 -9.97 21.28
CA SER A 47 -4.35 -10.80 20.92
C SER A 47 -3.43 -11.00 22.13
N ARG A 48 -3.28 -9.96 22.95
CA ARG A 48 -2.53 -9.97 24.21
C ARG A 48 -3.14 -8.99 25.22
N ILE A 49 -2.87 -9.26 26.49
CA ILE A 49 -3.10 -8.32 27.58
C ILE A 49 -1.74 -8.04 28.21
N LEU A 50 -1.31 -6.78 28.20
CA LEU A 50 -0.04 -6.36 28.81
C LEU A 50 -0.30 -5.16 29.71
N SER A 51 0.21 -5.20 30.94
CA SER A 51 -0.01 -4.16 31.96
C SER A 51 -1.49 -3.76 32.12
N GLY A 52 -2.40 -4.74 32.06
CA GLY A 52 -3.85 -4.53 32.16
C GLY A 52 -4.53 -3.95 30.92
N ARG A 53 -3.80 -3.73 29.82
CA ARG A 53 -4.34 -3.18 28.57
C ARG A 53 -4.60 -4.26 27.53
N ASN A 54 -5.73 -4.15 26.85
CA ASN A 54 -6.16 -5.03 25.78
C ASN A 54 -5.52 -4.61 24.46
N ILE A 55 -4.64 -5.46 23.91
CA ILE A 55 -3.93 -5.21 22.67
C ILE A 55 -4.46 -6.13 21.58
N LEU A 56 -4.81 -5.53 20.45
CA LEU A 56 -5.15 -6.23 19.22
C LEU A 56 -3.99 -6.11 18.23
N VAL A 57 -3.52 -7.24 17.70
CA VAL A 57 -2.60 -7.32 16.55
C VAL A 57 -3.40 -7.89 15.39
N TRP A 58 -3.53 -7.15 14.30
CA TRP A 58 -4.46 -7.51 13.22
C TRP A 58 -3.92 -7.18 11.84
N HIS A 59 -3.88 -8.17 10.97
CA HIS A 59 -3.47 -7.96 9.59
C HIS A 59 -4.67 -7.50 8.78
N LYS A 60 -4.84 -6.17 8.72
CA LYS A 60 -6.00 -5.51 8.12
C LYS A 60 -5.60 -4.24 7.38
N MET A 61 -5.94 -4.16 6.11
CA MET A 61 -5.92 -2.90 5.38
C MET A 61 -6.80 -1.86 6.09
N THR A 62 -6.20 -0.73 6.40
CA THR A 62 -6.87 0.45 6.92
C THR A 62 -6.01 1.66 6.61
N TYR A 63 -6.59 2.85 6.58
CA TYR A 63 -5.91 4.06 6.12
C TYR A 63 -6.41 5.29 6.85
N VAL A 64 -5.76 6.42 6.58
CA VAL A 64 -6.15 7.76 7.02
C VAL A 64 -6.25 8.67 5.80
N GLY A 65 -7.10 9.69 5.88
CA GLY A 65 -7.28 10.64 4.78
C GLY A 65 -7.98 10.02 3.57
N ASN A 66 -7.36 10.16 2.40
CA ASN A 66 -7.94 9.76 1.12
C ASN A 66 -8.00 8.25 0.95
N VAL A 67 -8.95 7.82 0.12
CA VAL A 67 -9.09 6.42 -0.28
C VAL A 67 -7.79 5.97 -0.98
N PRO A 68 -7.17 4.85 -0.56
CA PRO A 68 -5.82 4.47 -1.01
C PRO A 68 -5.79 4.01 -2.47
N TYR A 69 -6.90 3.47 -2.99
CA TYR A 69 -7.06 3.06 -4.38
C TYR A 69 -8.55 3.04 -4.78
N PRO A 70 -8.86 3.20 -6.09
CA PRO A 70 -10.24 3.11 -6.57
C PRO A 70 -10.93 1.82 -6.15
N GLY A 71 -12.14 1.92 -5.60
CA GLY A 71 -12.92 0.77 -5.15
C GLY A 71 -12.51 0.17 -3.81
N CYS A 72 -11.59 0.79 -3.06
CA CYS A 72 -11.25 0.36 -1.70
C CYS A 72 -12.49 0.39 -0.78
N THR A 73 -12.86 -0.78 -0.26
CA THR A 73 -13.97 -0.96 0.69
C THR A 73 -13.49 -1.10 2.14
N ASP A 74 -12.18 -1.06 2.36
CA ASP A 74 -11.60 -1.15 3.70
C ASP A 74 -11.92 0.07 4.57
N PRO A 75 -12.06 -0.12 5.89
CA PRO A 75 -12.45 0.94 6.80
C PRO A 75 -11.29 1.92 7.04
N ILE A 76 -11.62 3.19 7.20
CA ILE A 76 -10.70 4.20 7.74
C ILE A 76 -10.35 3.87 9.21
N ALA A 77 -9.11 4.15 9.63
CA ALA A 77 -8.58 3.75 10.93
C ALA A 77 -9.43 4.24 12.13
N GLY A 78 -9.93 5.48 12.07
CA GLY A 78 -10.80 6.01 13.11
C GLY A 78 -12.13 5.26 13.26
N ALA A 79 -12.64 4.67 12.18
CA ALA A 79 -13.85 3.83 12.25
C ALA A 79 -13.58 2.51 12.96
N LEU A 80 -12.38 1.92 12.78
CA LEU A 80 -11.96 0.73 13.52
C LEU A 80 -11.86 1.01 15.02
N LEU A 81 -11.26 2.14 15.42
CA LEU A 81 -11.18 2.54 16.83
C LEU A 81 -12.57 2.71 17.46
N ARG A 82 -13.53 3.29 16.74
CA ARG A 82 -14.91 3.39 17.23
C ARG A 82 -15.63 2.05 17.29
N LYS A 83 -15.42 1.18 16.29
CA LYS A 83 -16.06 -0.13 16.20
C LYS A 83 -15.57 -1.10 17.28
N TYR A 84 -14.31 -0.98 17.69
CA TYR A 84 -13.68 -1.88 18.65
C TYR A 84 -13.22 -1.15 19.92
N PRO A 85 -14.16 -0.64 20.75
CA PRO A 85 -13.83 0.15 21.93
C PRO A 85 -13.19 -0.64 23.07
N GLN A 86 -13.23 -1.98 23.02
CA GLN A 86 -12.65 -2.86 24.02
C GLN A 86 -11.12 -2.95 23.97
N PHE A 87 -10.47 -2.40 22.93
CA PHE A 87 -9.01 -2.42 22.78
C PHE A 87 -8.40 -1.06 23.10
N ASP A 88 -7.36 -1.07 23.91
CA ASP A 88 -6.54 0.11 24.24
C ASP A 88 -5.57 0.46 23.10
N LEU A 89 -5.05 -0.58 22.45
CA LEU A 89 -4.09 -0.48 21.35
C LEU A 89 -4.46 -1.47 20.24
N ILE A 90 -4.59 -0.96 19.02
CA ILE A 90 -4.79 -1.75 17.81
C ILE A 90 -3.54 -1.58 16.92
N LEU A 91 -2.81 -2.66 16.70
CA LEU A 91 -1.69 -2.73 15.77
C LEU A 91 -2.20 -3.31 14.46
N THR A 92 -2.09 -2.52 13.38
CA THR A 92 -2.44 -2.98 12.03
C THR A 92 -1.22 -3.06 11.14
N GLY A 93 -1.35 -3.82 10.05
CA GLY A 93 -0.37 -3.91 8.97
C GLY A 93 -1.05 -3.69 7.62
N ASP A 94 -0.56 -4.38 6.59
CA ASP A 94 -1.09 -4.39 5.22
C ASP A 94 -0.93 -3.07 4.46
N ASN A 95 -1.43 -1.96 5.02
CA ASN A 95 -1.11 -0.65 4.51
C ASN A 95 0.36 -0.35 4.79
N HIS A 96 1.19 -0.36 3.75
CA HIS A 96 2.63 -0.12 3.86
C HIS A 96 2.99 1.35 4.16
N ILE A 97 2.00 2.20 4.43
CA ILE A 97 2.14 3.60 4.80
C ILE A 97 2.01 3.74 6.32
N PRO A 98 3.02 4.31 7.01
CA PRO A 98 2.99 4.46 8.46
C PRO A 98 2.03 5.57 8.91
N PHE A 99 1.21 5.30 9.92
CA PHE A 99 0.36 6.31 10.56
C PHE A 99 -0.05 5.87 11.98
N THR A 100 -0.48 6.85 12.76
CA THR A 100 -1.08 6.66 14.09
C THR A 100 -2.38 7.44 14.18
N VAL A 101 -3.39 6.86 14.82
CA VAL A 101 -4.66 7.54 15.12
C VAL A 101 -4.97 7.34 16.59
N GLU A 102 -5.42 8.40 17.24
CA GLU A 102 -5.92 8.36 18.62
C GLU A 102 -7.41 8.66 18.65
N HIS A 103 -8.13 7.98 19.54
CA HIS A 103 -9.51 8.31 19.85
C HIS A 103 -9.82 7.94 21.30
N GLU A 104 -10.18 8.93 22.13
CA GLU A 104 -10.56 8.75 23.53
C GLU A 104 -9.51 7.96 24.34
N GLY A 105 -8.23 8.32 24.20
CA GLY A 105 -7.11 7.67 24.91
C GLY A 105 -6.73 6.27 24.40
N ARG A 106 -7.34 5.80 23.31
CA ARG A 106 -7.04 4.54 22.63
C ARG A 106 -6.28 4.80 21.34
N LEU A 107 -5.38 3.88 20.99
CA LEU A 107 -4.47 4.04 19.86
C LEU A 107 -4.69 3.01 18.77
N LEU A 108 -4.57 3.43 17.52
CA LEU A 108 -4.33 2.56 16.38
C LEU A 108 -3.00 2.96 15.72
N VAL A 109 -2.12 1.98 15.54
CA VAL A 109 -0.78 2.18 14.99
C VAL A 109 -0.58 1.23 13.82
N ASN A 110 -0.24 1.81 12.67
CA ASN A 110 0.30 1.07 11.54
C ASN A 110 1.76 1.49 11.35
N PRO A 111 2.75 0.58 11.53
CA PRO A 111 4.16 0.91 11.38
C PRO A 111 4.59 1.11 9.92
N GLY A 112 3.75 0.76 8.96
CA GLY A 112 4.08 0.72 7.54
C GLY A 112 5.11 -0.38 7.23
N SER A 113 5.75 -0.26 6.06
CA SER A 113 6.78 -1.20 5.63
C SER A 113 8.12 -0.99 6.36
N LEU A 114 8.82 -2.09 6.67
CA LEU A 114 10.21 -2.06 7.17
C LEU A 114 11.23 -1.82 6.05
N THR A 115 10.81 -1.88 4.79
CA THR A 115 11.66 -1.71 3.60
C THR A 115 11.12 -0.63 2.67
N ARG A 116 12.00 -0.09 1.81
CA ARG A 116 11.61 0.70 0.64
C ARG A 116 11.65 -0.22 -0.58
N GLN A 117 10.50 -0.48 -1.16
CA GLN A 117 10.31 -1.46 -2.25
C GLN A 117 10.14 -0.80 -3.62
N THR A 118 9.67 0.45 -3.65
CA THR A 118 9.43 1.19 -4.89
C THR A 118 10.05 2.58 -4.85
N ALA A 119 10.28 3.18 -6.01
CA ALA A 119 10.81 4.54 -6.11
C ALA A 119 9.87 5.61 -5.51
N ALA A 120 8.56 5.33 -5.41
CA ALA A 120 7.60 6.18 -4.69
C ALA A 120 7.86 6.22 -3.17
N GLN A 121 8.60 5.25 -2.64
CA GLN A 121 9.00 5.17 -1.23
C GLN A 121 10.41 5.74 -0.99
N ALA A 122 10.97 6.56 -1.90
CA ALA A 122 12.28 7.18 -1.72
C ALA A 122 12.41 7.90 -0.37
N ASP A 123 11.36 8.65 0.00
CA ASP A 123 11.27 9.44 1.24
C ASP A 123 10.71 8.63 2.43
N HIS A 124 10.30 7.37 2.21
CA HIS A 124 9.79 6.53 3.30
C HIS A 124 10.91 6.19 4.27
N ARG A 125 10.67 6.45 5.55
CA ARG A 125 11.57 6.08 6.65
C ARG A 125 11.00 4.86 7.37
N PRO A 126 11.57 3.66 7.19
CA PRO A 126 11.23 2.49 7.99
C PRO A 126 11.33 2.79 9.48
N ARG A 127 10.36 2.29 10.25
CA ARG A 127 10.28 2.54 11.68
C ARG A 127 9.64 1.38 12.40
N VAL A 128 9.98 1.27 13.67
CA VAL A 128 9.20 0.53 14.66
C VAL A 128 8.63 1.53 15.66
N TYR A 129 7.64 1.13 16.44
CA TYR A 129 7.09 1.99 17.48
C TYR A 129 7.45 1.41 18.85
N LEU A 130 8.01 2.26 19.70
CA LEU A 130 8.15 1.99 21.12
C LEU A 130 6.84 2.35 21.79
N TRP A 131 6.20 1.38 22.45
CA TRP A 131 4.94 1.57 23.14
C TRP A 131 5.15 1.63 24.65
N TYR A 132 4.62 2.69 25.26
CA TYR A 132 4.70 2.94 26.69
C TYR A 132 3.35 2.58 27.32
N ALA A 133 3.29 1.44 28.01
CA ALA A 133 2.05 0.86 28.50
C ALA A 133 1.36 1.73 29.57
N ASP A 134 2.10 2.42 30.42
CA ASP A 134 1.50 3.22 31.51
C ASP A 134 0.66 4.37 30.95
N THR A 135 1.18 5.07 29.94
CA THR A 135 0.56 6.24 29.31
C THR A 135 -0.28 5.90 28.07
N ASN A 136 -0.18 4.66 27.57
CA ASN A 136 -0.71 4.25 26.27
C ASN A 136 -0.29 5.20 25.14
N THR A 137 1.00 5.49 25.05
CA THR A 137 1.58 6.35 24.01
C THR A 137 2.59 5.58 23.17
N VAL A 138 2.84 6.05 21.95
CA VAL A 138 3.86 5.47 21.07
C VAL A 138 4.83 6.51 20.56
N GLU A 139 6.07 6.08 20.35
CA GLU A 139 7.14 6.88 19.77
C GLU A 139 7.78 6.13 18.60
N PRO A 140 7.92 6.75 17.41
CA PRO A 140 8.59 6.10 16.30
C PRO A 140 10.11 6.04 16.54
N TYR A 141 10.67 4.83 16.46
CA TYR A 141 12.11 4.62 16.34
C TYR A 141 12.42 4.31 14.87
N TYR A 142 13.14 5.22 14.21
CA TYR A 142 13.51 5.07 12.81
C TYR A 142 14.68 4.12 12.65
N LEU A 143 14.54 3.17 11.73
CA LEU A 143 15.61 2.23 11.41
C LEU A 143 16.64 2.91 10.50
N PRO A 144 17.93 2.57 10.63
CA PRO A 144 18.97 3.10 9.75
C PRO A 144 18.71 2.67 8.31
N ILE A 145 18.85 3.61 7.37
CA ILE A 145 18.77 3.38 5.94
C ILE A 145 19.92 4.08 5.24
N ASP A 146 20.37 3.53 4.12
CA ASP A 146 21.21 4.24 3.17
C ASP A 146 20.29 5.05 2.23
N PRO A 147 20.27 6.40 2.31
CA PRO A 147 19.30 7.21 1.57
C PRO A 147 19.39 7.02 0.05
N ASP A 148 20.58 6.74 -0.49
CA ASP A 148 20.88 6.89 -1.92
C ASP A 148 20.63 5.61 -2.75
N VAL A 149 20.09 4.56 -2.14
CA VAL A 149 19.85 3.26 -2.80
C VAL A 149 18.61 3.27 -3.71
N VAL A 150 17.65 4.18 -3.47
CA VAL A 150 16.39 4.25 -4.21
C VAL A 150 16.39 5.50 -5.10
N THR A 151 16.60 5.31 -6.40
CA THR A 151 16.63 6.40 -7.39
C THR A 151 15.23 6.72 -7.91
N ARG A 152 14.90 8.02 -8.05
CA ARG A 152 13.65 8.49 -8.68
C ARG A 152 13.77 8.75 -10.19
N GLU A 153 14.97 8.66 -10.76
CA GLU A 153 15.23 9.00 -12.17
C GLU A 153 14.27 8.33 -13.16
N HIS A 154 13.91 7.07 -12.94
CA HIS A 154 13.00 6.33 -13.82
C HIS A 154 11.55 6.85 -13.72
N LEU A 155 11.11 7.28 -12.54
CA LEU A 155 9.78 7.88 -12.35
C LEU A 155 9.71 9.28 -12.97
N GLU A 156 10.77 10.07 -12.83
CA GLU A 156 10.85 11.41 -13.42
C GLU A 156 10.85 11.34 -14.95
N LYS A 157 11.58 10.39 -15.53
CA LYS A 157 11.55 10.13 -16.98
C LYS A 157 10.17 9.67 -17.46
N SER A 158 9.48 8.81 -16.72
CA SER A 158 8.12 8.39 -17.07
C SER A 158 7.14 9.54 -16.97
N ALA A 159 7.15 10.31 -15.89
CA ALA A 159 6.27 11.46 -15.69
C ALA A 159 6.48 12.52 -16.79
N GLN A 160 7.73 12.82 -17.15
CA GLN A 160 8.05 13.72 -18.27
C GLN A 160 7.58 13.17 -19.61
N ARG A 161 7.64 11.85 -19.82
CA ARG A 161 7.10 11.22 -21.04
C ARG A 161 5.58 11.32 -21.08
N ASP A 162 4.91 11.06 -19.96
CA ASP A 162 3.46 11.08 -19.85
C ASP A 162 2.93 12.52 -20.00
N GLU A 163 3.58 13.51 -19.39
CA GLU A 163 3.28 14.94 -19.60
C GLU A 163 3.45 15.37 -21.06
N ARG A 164 4.48 14.87 -21.76
CA ARG A 164 4.67 15.12 -23.20
C ARG A 164 3.59 14.46 -24.05
N ILE A 165 3.11 13.28 -23.67
CA ILE A 165 2.00 12.58 -24.35
C ILE A 165 0.68 13.32 -24.09
N GLU A 166 0.39 13.71 -22.85
CA GLU A 166 -0.80 14.50 -22.51
C GLU A 166 -0.81 15.85 -23.22
N ALA A 167 0.32 16.56 -23.24
CA ALA A 167 0.47 17.82 -23.99
C ALA A 167 0.35 17.64 -25.51
N PHE A 168 0.71 16.46 -26.03
CA PHE A 168 0.48 16.11 -27.44
C PHE A 168 -1.00 15.84 -27.70
N ILE A 169 -1.65 15.03 -26.87
CA ILE A 169 -3.08 14.71 -26.94
C ILE A 169 -3.92 15.99 -26.81
N SER A 170 -3.58 16.88 -25.88
CA SER A 170 -4.31 18.14 -25.66
C SER A 170 -4.19 19.13 -26.82
N ARG A 171 -3.21 18.96 -27.71
CA ARG A 171 -3.04 19.76 -28.95
C ARG A 171 -3.75 19.13 -30.15
N LEU A 172 -4.18 17.87 -30.05
CA LEU A 172 -5.01 17.21 -31.04
C LEU A 172 -6.47 17.64 -30.83
N ASP A 173 -6.77 18.90 -31.10
CA ASP A 173 -8.12 19.46 -31.07
C ASP A 173 -9.03 18.71 -32.07
N GLY A 174 -10.04 18.02 -31.53
CA GLY A 174 -11.11 17.37 -32.28
C GLY A 174 -12.07 16.68 -31.31
N GLU A 175 -13.35 16.55 -31.66
CA GLU A 175 -14.31 15.77 -30.87
C GLU A 175 -13.90 14.29 -30.86
N TRP A 176 -13.38 13.81 -29.73
CA TRP A 176 -13.09 12.39 -29.53
C TRP A 176 -14.37 11.68 -29.12
N ASP A 177 -14.82 10.74 -29.95
CA ASP A 177 -15.93 9.86 -29.63
C ASP A 177 -15.40 8.75 -28.71
N VAL A 178 -15.87 8.73 -27.45
CA VAL A 178 -15.31 7.95 -26.31
C VAL A 178 -15.52 6.43 -26.45
N GLY A 179 -15.82 5.93 -27.65
CA GLY A 179 -16.08 4.51 -27.94
C GLY A 179 -15.07 3.79 -28.85
N LEU A 180 -14.09 4.49 -29.45
CA LEU A 180 -13.14 3.91 -30.42
C LEU A 180 -11.73 3.74 -29.82
N SER A 181 -11.01 2.72 -30.29
CA SER A 181 -9.65 2.39 -29.84
C SER A 181 -8.66 3.52 -30.14
N PHE A 182 -7.59 3.64 -29.33
CA PHE A 182 -6.54 4.65 -29.49
C PHE A 182 -5.98 4.71 -30.93
N GLU A 183 -5.81 3.56 -31.57
CA GLU A 183 -5.33 3.42 -32.95
C GLU A 183 -6.31 4.02 -33.97
N GLU A 184 -7.61 3.84 -33.78
CA GLU A 184 -8.64 4.37 -34.66
C GLU A 184 -8.73 5.90 -34.55
N ASN A 185 -8.63 6.43 -33.33
CA ASN A 185 -8.62 7.88 -33.10
C ASN A 185 -7.35 8.53 -33.67
N LEU A 186 -6.19 7.90 -33.51
CA LEU A 186 -4.94 8.35 -34.12
C LEU A 186 -5.03 8.36 -35.66
N THR A 187 -5.59 7.29 -36.25
CA THR A 187 -5.78 7.19 -37.70
C THR A 187 -6.71 8.29 -38.22
N LYS A 188 -7.78 8.61 -37.49
CA LYS A 188 -8.68 9.73 -37.83
C LYS A 188 -7.95 11.08 -37.77
N ALA A 189 -7.18 11.32 -36.70
CA ALA A 189 -6.43 12.56 -36.53
C ALA A 189 -5.38 12.77 -37.63
N ILE A 190 -4.66 11.70 -38.02
CA ILE A 190 -3.71 11.72 -39.13
C ILE A 190 -4.39 12.12 -40.44
N LYS A 191 -5.54 11.51 -40.75
CA LYS A 191 -6.31 11.79 -41.98
C LYS A 191 -6.89 13.19 -42.00
N ALA A 192 -7.42 13.66 -40.88
CA ALA A 192 -8.02 14.99 -40.76
C ALA A 192 -6.99 16.11 -40.95
N ASN A 193 -5.79 15.94 -40.40
CA ASN A 193 -4.76 16.99 -40.37
C ASN A 193 -3.73 16.90 -41.52
N LYS A 194 -3.89 15.95 -42.46
CA LYS A 194 -2.98 15.75 -43.62
C LYS A 194 -1.50 15.70 -43.20
N ILE A 195 -1.22 14.94 -42.14
CA ILE A 195 0.13 14.82 -41.60
C ILE A 195 1.03 14.13 -42.65
N PRO A 196 2.26 14.62 -42.92
CA PRO A 196 3.17 13.99 -43.88
C PRO A 196 3.56 12.57 -43.49
N ASP A 197 3.74 11.68 -44.49
CA ASP A 197 4.07 10.26 -44.28
C ASP A 197 5.33 10.05 -43.45
N SER A 198 6.35 10.91 -43.62
CA SER A 198 7.58 10.87 -42.81
C SER A 198 7.34 11.09 -41.30
N VAL A 199 6.31 11.86 -40.94
CA VAL A 199 5.92 12.09 -39.54
C VAL A 199 5.04 10.94 -39.05
N ILE A 200 4.17 10.41 -39.91
CA ILE A 200 3.35 9.22 -39.61
C ILE A 200 4.22 8.02 -39.26
N GLU A 201 5.29 7.77 -40.03
CA GLU A 201 6.24 6.69 -39.76
C GLU A 201 6.94 6.84 -38.40
N ILE A 202 7.27 8.06 -37.99
CA ILE A 202 7.87 8.34 -36.67
C ILE A 202 6.85 8.07 -35.56
N ILE A 203 5.58 8.46 -35.77
CA ILE A 203 4.51 8.24 -34.81
C ILE A 203 4.28 6.73 -34.61
N TYR A 204 4.17 5.94 -35.69
CA TYR A 204 3.97 4.49 -35.55
C TYR A 204 5.18 3.78 -34.92
N LYS A 205 6.41 4.17 -35.27
CA LYS A 205 7.63 3.66 -34.60
C LYS A 205 7.68 3.98 -33.10
N ALA A 206 7.01 5.03 -32.65
CA ALA A 206 6.95 5.39 -31.23
C ALA A 206 5.84 4.66 -30.47
N ILE A 207 4.89 4.03 -31.17
CA ILE A 207 3.71 3.37 -30.59
C ILE A 207 3.83 1.84 -30.63
N GLU A 208 4.47 1.27 -31.65
CA GLU A 208 4.85 -0.15 -31.65
C GLU A 208 6.00 -0.38 -30.65
N ILE A 209 5.76 -1.23 -29.64
CA ILE A 209 6.75 -1.75 -28.69
C ILE A 209 7.49 -2.94 -29.30
#